data_AF-A0A1S8C8M0-F1
#
_entry.id   AF-A0A1S8C8M0-F1
#
_cell.length_a   1.000
_cell.length_b   1.000
_cell.length_c   1.000
_cell.angle_alpha   90.00
_cell.angle_beta   90.00
_cell.angle_gamma   90.00
#
_symmetry.space_group_name_H-M   'P 1'
#
loop_
_entity.id
_entity.type
_entity.pdbx_description
1 polymer ?
#
loop_
_entity_poly.entity_id
_entity_poly.type
_entity_poly.pdbx_seq_one_letter_code
_entity_poly.pdbx_strand_id
1 'polypeptide(L)'
;RRGRCRLVLTASGGPFRGRTAAELAGVTRQEALAHPTWDMGPVVTINSATLVNKGLELIEAHLLFGIPYADIDVVVHPQSIVHSMVTFTDGATIAQASPPDMRLPIALALAWPERLPDVQPALDWSTASTWEFAPLDEQVFPAVRLARQAGEAGGVVPALYNAANEEAVAAFTAGHLSFPAIVQVIARTLDAAPDLGAPTCVDDVLAAEKWAREHARGAIAGG
;
A
#
# COMPACT_ATOMS: atom_id res chain seq x y z
N ARG A 1 -1.39 7.51 -30.58
CA ARG A 1 -1.50 6.92 -29.23
C ARG A 1 -0.21 6.14 -28.98
N ARG A 2 0.76 6.70 -28.25
CA ARG A 2 1.94 5.92 -27.84
C ARG A 2 1.42 4.76 -26.99
N GLY A 3 1.87 3.53 -27.25
CA GLY A 3 1.40 2.37 -26.50
C GLY A 3 1.63 2.61 -25.01
N ARG A 4 0.66 2.26 -24.17
CA ARG A 4 0.77 2.43 -22.72
C ARG A 4 1.43 1.21 -22.12
N CYS A 5 2.55 1.44 -21.45
CA CYS A 5 3.15 0.49 -20.52
C CYS A 5 2.35 0.52 -19.22
N ARG A 6 2.06 -0.64 -18.62
CA ARG A 6 1.32 -0.74 -17.35
C ARG A 6 2.22 -1.31 -16.27
N LEU A 7 2.16 -0.74 -15.07
CA LEU A 7 2.76 -1.33 -13.87
C LEU A 7 1.73 -2.26 -13.22
N VAL A 8 2.14 -3.47 -12.84
CA VAL A 8 1.32 -4.39 -12.07
C VAL A 8 1.93 -4.55 -10.69
N LEU A 9 1.34 -3.87 -9.71
CA LEU A 9 1.78 -3.85 -8.33
C LEU A 9 1.11 -5.01 -7.57
N THR A 10 1.91 -6.00 -7.15
CA THR A 10 1.38 -7.19 -6.45
C THR A 10 1.27 -6.94 -4.95
N ALA A 11 0.20 -7.39 -4.31
CA ALA A 11 -0.02 -7.33 -2.86
C ALA A 11 -0.13 -8.75 -2.30
N SER A 12 0.35 -9.00 -1.08
CA SER A 12 0.10 -10.30 -0.41
C SER A 12 -1.40 -10.51 -0.12
N GLY A 13 -2.16 -9.42 0.00
CA GLY A 13 -3.57 -9.40 0.40
C GLY A 13 -3.78 -9.30 1.92
N GLY A 14 -2.71 -9.34 2.71
CA GLY A 14 -2.78 -9.30 4.18
C GLY A 14 -3.46 -10.54 4.80
N PRO A 15 -3.56 -10.60 6.14
CA PRO A 15 -4.19 -11.72 6.86
C PRO A 15 -5.70 -11.87 6.62
N PHE A 16 -6.35 -10.85 6.03
CA PHE A 16 -7.80 -10.80 5.91
C PHE A 16 -8.32 -10.95 4.48
N ARG A 17 -7.46 -11.33 3.54
CA ARG A 17 -7.85 -11.66 2.17
C ARG A 17 -9.02 -12.65 2.16
N GLY A 18 -10.09 -12.30 1.46
CA GLY A 18 -11.30 -13.12 1.34
C GLY A 18 -12.31 -12.98 2.49
N ARG A 19 -12.00 -12.19 3.53
CA ARG A 19 -12.99 -11.82 4.55
C ARG A 19 -13.99 -10.80 4.00
N THR A 20 -15.19 -10.81 4.56
CA THR A 20 -16.27 -9.86 4.30
C THR A 20 -16.16 -8.64 5.23
N ALA A 21 -16.84 -7.55 4.88
CA ALA A 21 -16.90 -6.35 5.73
C ALA A 21 -17.43 -6.63 7.15
N ALA A 22 -18.37 -7.58 7.30
CA ALA A 22 -18.90 -7.97 8.61
C ALA A 22 -17.84 -8.69 9.47
N GLU A 23 -17.02 -9.55 8.87
CA GLU A 23 -15.93 -10.25 9.56
C GLU A 23 -14.80 -9.29 9.98
N LEU A 24 -14.60 -8.20 9.24
CA LEU A 24 -13.61 -7.18 9.60
C LEU A 24 -14.00 -6.35 10.82
N ALA A 25 -15.30 -6.26 11.16
CA ALA A 25 -15.78 -5.46 12.28
C ALA A 25 -15.25 -5.94 13.65
N GLY A 26 -15.01 -7.25 13.79
CA GLY A 26 -14.53 -7.88 15.01
C GLY A 26 -13.01 -8.10 15.07
N VAL A 27 -12.25 -7.64 14.07
CA VAL A 27 -10.81 -7.87 13.99
C VAL A 27 -10.09 -7.24 15.17
N THR A 28 -9.30 -8.08 15.85
CA THR A 28 -8.45 -7.67 16.96
C THR A 28 -7.07 -7.20 16.48
N ARG A 29 -6.37 -6.45 17.34
CA ARG A 29 -4.96 -6.09 17.11
C ARG A 29 -4.08 -7.32 16.91
N GLN A 30 -4.29 -8.38 17.68
CA GLN A 30 -3.48 -9.60 17.58
C GLN A 30 -3.64 -10.26 16.21
N GLU A 31 -4.87 -10.35 15.70
CA GLU A 31 -5.12 -10.87 14.35
C GLU A 31 -4.51 -9.98 13.28
N ALA A 32 -4.61 -8.65 13.41
CA ALA A 32 -4.05 -7.72 12.43
C ALA A 32 -2.51 -7.78 12.38
N LEU A 33 -1.86 -8.13 13.49
CA LEU A 33 -0.41 -8.29 13.59
C LEU A 33 0.10 -9.67 13.11
N ALA A 34 -0.80 -10.62 12.83
CA ALA A 34 -0.44 -11.97 12.40
C ALA A 34 -0.25 -12.05 10.87
N HIS A 35 0.80 -11.40 10.34
CA HIS A 35 1.05 -11.36 8.90
C HIS A 35 1.48 -12.74 8.34
N PRO A 36 0.93 -13.22 7.20
CA PRO A 36 1.17 -14.58 6.71
C PRO A 36 2.54 -14.80 6.06
N THR A 37 3.17 -13.76 5.52
CA THR A 37 4.39 -13.87 4.70
C THR A 37 5.61 -13.19 5.31
N TRP A 38 5.48 -11.91 5.69
CA TRP A 38 6.56 -11.06 6.14
C TRP A 38 6.57 -10.87 7.66
N ASP A 39 7.76 -10.90 8.25
CA ASP A 39 8.00 -10.42 9.61
C ASP A 39 8.40 -8.94 9.56
N MET A 40 7.55 -8.06 10.08
CA MET A 40 7.67 -6.62 9.91
C MET A 40 7.23 -5.85 11.15
N GLY A 41 7.61 -4.57 11.22
CA GLY A 41 7.16 -3.66 12.26
C GLY A 41 5.63 -3.49 12.30
N PRO A 42 5.07 -3.11 13.46
CA PRO A 42 3.62 -3.12 13.67
C PRO A 42 2.83 -2.19 12.74
N VAL A 43 3.39 -1.03 12.38
CA VAL A 43 2.72 -0.06 11.48
C VAL A 43 2.53 -0.64 10.08
N VAL A 44 3.60 -1.15 9.47
CA VAL A 44 3.54 -1.74 8.13
C VAL A 44 2.70 -3.01 8.12
N THR A 45 2.72 -3.79 9.21
CA THR A 45 1.87 -4.97 9.34
C THR A 45 0.38 -4.62 9.36
N ILE A 46 -0.02 -3.60 10.13
CA ILE A 46 -1.41 -3.12 10.15
C ILE A 46 -1.79 -2.50 8.80
N ASN A 47 -0.89 -1.73 8.18
CA ASN A 47 -1.11 -1.17 6.84
C ASN A 47 -1.24 -2.27 5.77
N SER A 48 -0.56 -3.39 5.91
CA SER A 48 -0.71 -4.55 5.03
C SER A 48 -2.09 -5.20 5.22
N ALA A 49 -2.54 -5.32 6.47
CA ALA A 49 -3.86 -5.86 6.77
C ALA A 49 -5.02 -5.00 6.24
N THR A 50 -4.90 -3.67 6.28
CA THR A 50 -5.89 -2.73 5.73
C THR A 50 -5.71 -2.45 4.23
N LEU A 51 -4.63 -2.94 3.63
CA LEU A 51 -4.12 -2.58 2.30
C LEU A 51 -3.79 -1.09 2.11
N VAL A 52 -3.70 -0.32 3.19
CA VAL A 52 -3.14 1.04 3.15
C VAL A 52 -1.69 1.01 2.66
N ASN A 53 -0.92 -0.02 3.01
CA ASN A 53 0.46 -0.20 2.52
C ASN A 53 0.49 -0.20 0.99
N LYS A 54 -0.44 -0.94 0.37
CA LYS A 54 -0.54 -1.01 -1.09
C LYS A 54 -1.02 0.30 -1.72
N GLY A 55 -1.86 1.05 -1.01
CA GLY A 55 -2.24 2.41 -1.41
C GLY A 55 -1.05 3.38 -1.40
N LEU A 56 -0.21 3.34 -0.36
CA LEU A 56 1.01 4.14 -0.28
C LEU A 56 2.00 3.77 -1.39
N GLU A 57 2.23 2.49 -1.63
CA GLU A 57 3.09 2.01 -2.72
C GLU A 57 2.56 2.37 -4.12
N LEU A 58 1.24 2.51 -4.29
CA LEU A 58 0.64 2.98 -5.54
C LEU A 58 0.97 4.47 -5.79
N ILE A 59 0.92 5.30 -4.75
CA ILE A 59 1.36 6.71 -4.82
C ILE A 59 2.87 6.78 -5.06
N GLU A 60 3.66 5.98 -4.35
CA GLU A 60 5.10 5.89 -4.52
C GLU A 60 5.48 5.51 -5.95
N ALA A 61 4.85 4.49 -6.52
CA ALA A 61 5.11 4.05 -7.89
C ALA A 61 4.86 5.16 -8.92
N HIS A 62 3.80 5.95 -8.74
CA HIS A 62 3.54 7.12 -9.57
C HIS A 62 4.67 8.15 -9.45
N LEU A 63 5.08 8.48 -8.22
CA LEU A 63 6.12 9.48 -7.95
C LEU A 63 7.50 9.04 -8.46
N LEU A 64 7.87 7.76 -8.29
CA LEU A 64 9.18 7.23 -8.67
C LEU A 64 9.31 7.05 -10.19
N PHE A 65 8.25 6.59 -10.86
CA PHE A 65 8.33 6.16 -12.26
C PHE A 65 7.55 7.05 -13.24
N GLY A 66 6.82 8.04 -12.75
CA GLY A 66 5.98 8.93 -13.57
C GLY A 66 4.83 8.20 -14.28
N ILE A 67 4.42 7.04 -13.78
CA ILE A 67 3.38 6.21 -14.40
C ILE A 67 2.01 6.77 -13.98
N PRO A 68 1.11 7.12 -14.93
CA PRO A 68 -0.23 7.57 -14.58
C PRO A 68 -0.97 6.54 -13.74
N TYR A 69 -1.76 6.96 -12.74
CA TYR A 69 -2.51 6.04 -11.88
C TYR A 69 -3.38 5.06 -12.68
N ALA A 70 -4.03 5.52 -13.76
CA ALA A 70 -4.84 4.68 -14.65
C ALA A 70 -4.08 3.52 -15.34
N ASP A 71 -2.75 3.57 -15.33
CA ASP A 71 -1.85 2.56 -15.88
C ASP A 71 -1.14 1.75 -14.77
N ILE A 72 -1.59 1.84 -13.52
CA ILE A 72 -1.14 1.03 -12.37
C ILE A 72 -2.26 0.06 -11.96
N ASP A 73 -2.06 -1.22 -12.26
CA ASP A 73 -2.90 -2.32 -11.83
C ASP A 73 -2.44 -2.83 -10.45
N VAL A 74 -3.38 -3.05 -9.54
CA VAL A 74 -3.10 -3.67 -8.23
C VAL A 74 -3.73 -5.06 -8.21
N VAL A 75 -2.90 -6.08 -7.97
CA VAL A 75 -3.33 -7.48 -7.96
C VAL A 75 -2.89 -8.17 -6.67
N VAL A 76 -3.68 -9.12 -6.19
CA VAL A 76 -3.33 -9.93 -5.02
C VAL A 76 -2.58 -11.17 -5.47
N HIS A 77 -1.36 -11.35 -4.96
CA HIS A 77 -0.49 -12.49 -5.15
C HIS A 77 -0.06 -13.05 -3.78
N PRO A 78 -0.82 -14.00 -3.19
CA PRO A 78 -0.63 -14.44 -1.81
C PRO A 78 0.75 -15.06 -1.54
N GLN A 79 1.34 -15.70 -2.55
CA GLN A 79 2.63 -16.36 -2.43
C GLN A 79 3.78 -15.36 -2.31
N SER A 80 3.59 -14.09 -2.70
CA SER A 80 4.61 -13.02 -2.68
C SER A 80 5.94 -13.43 -3.32
N ILE A 81 5.88 -14.28 -4.35
CA ILE A 81 7.05 -14.68 -5.14
C ILE A 81 7.29 -13.67 -6.26
N VAL A 82 6.23 -13.25 -6.94
CA VAL A 82 6.27 -12.16 -7.92
C VAL A 82 6.05 -10.83 -7.19
N HIS A 83 7.08 -10.00 -7.13
CA HIS A 83 7.09 -8.76 -6.33
C HIS A 83 6.48 -7.56 -7.06
N SER A 84 6.58 -7.55 -8.39
CA SER A 84 5.90 -6.60 -9.28
C SER A 84 6.13 -7.03 -10.74
N MET A 85 5.36 -6.46 -11.66
CA MET A 85 5.50 -6.73 -13.09
C MET A 85 5.31 -5.47 -13.92
N VAL A 86 5.82 -5.49 -15.16
CA VAL A 86 5.65 -4.41 -16.13
C VAL A 86 5.12 -5.01 -17.42
N THR A 87 3.97 -4.53 -17.89
CA THR A 87 3.35 -4.93 -19.15
C THR A 87 3.62 -3.90 -20.23
N PHE A 88 4.32 -4.30 -21.27
CA PHE A 88 4.75 -3.45 -22.37
C PHE A 88 3.68 -3.34 -23.46
N THR A 89 3.91 -2.43 -24.38
CA THR A 89 2.95 -2.03 -25.42
C THR A 89 2.66 -3.11 -26.46
N ASP A 90 3.55 -4.09 -26.56
CA ASP A 90 3.42 -5.29 -27.39
C ASP A 90 2.67 -6.44 -26.70
N GLY A 91 2.25 -6.23 -25.43
CA GLY A 91 1.54 -7.21 -24.62
C GLY A 91 2.45 -8.12 -23.80
N ALA A 92 3.78 -7.99 -23.89
CA ALA A 92 4.69 -8.76 -23.06
C ALA A 92 4.67 -8.25 -21.61
N THR A 93 4.63 -9.16 -20.65
CA THR A 93 4.79 -8.83 -19.22
C THR A 93 6.11 -9.38 -18.71
N ILE A 94 6.95 -8.51 -18.12
CA ILE A 94 8.16 -8.91 -17.41
C ILE A 94 7.87 -8.87 -15.91
N ALA A 95 8.10 -9.98 -15.23
CA ALA A 95 7.93 -10.13 -13.79
C ALA A 95 9.30 -10.25 -13.10
N GLN A 96 9.45 -9.57 -11.96
CA GLN A 96 10.55 -9.88 -11.05
C GLN A 96 10.05 -10.87 -9.99
N ALA A 97 10.71 -12.04 -9.93
CA ALA A 97 10.34 -13.12 -9.03
C ALA A 97 11.53 -13.59 -8.19
N SER A 98 11.29 -13.82 -6.90
CA SER A 98 12.24 -14.41 -5.95
C SER A 98 11.53 -14.81 -4.65
N PRO A 99 12.14 -15.61 -3.77
CA PRO A 99 11.64 -15.74 -2.40
C PRO A 99 11.45 -14.35 -1.74
N PRO A 100 10.46 -14.21 -0.83
CA PRO A 100 10.21 -12.96 -0.14
C PRO A 100 11.33 -12.70 0.89
N ASP A 101 12.28 -11.84 0.52
CA ASP A 101 13.40 -11.45 1.37
C ASP A 101 13.87 -10.03 1.02
N MET A 102 13.88 -9.13 2.01
CA MET A 102 14.30 -7.74 1.84
C MET A 102 15.78 -7.58 1.50
N ARG A 103 16.62 -8.59 1.74
CA ARG A 103 18.04 -8.56 1.36
C ARG A 103 18.22 -8.36 -0.14
N LEU A 104 17.32 -8.91 -0.98
CA LEU A 104 17.42 -8.78 -2.43
C LEU A 104 17.21 -7.33 -2.94
N PRO A 105 16.09 -6.65 -2.65
CA PRO A 105 15.91 -5.26 -3.09
C PRO A 105 16.95 -4.32 -2.47
N ILE A 106 17.39 -4.56 -1.23
CA ILE A 106 18.47 -3.77 -0.60
C ILE A 106 19.80 -3.97 -1.36
N ALA A 107 20.18 -5.21 -1.65
CA ALA A 107 21.40 -5.50 -2.41
C ALA A 107 21.36 -4.90 -3.83
N LEU A 108 20.19 -4.92 -4.49
CA LEU A 108 20.01 -4.28 -5.78
C LEU A 108 20.22 -2.76 -5.69
N ALA A 109 19.65 -2.09 -4.69
CA ALA A 109 19.84 -0.65 -4.51
C ALA A 109 21.30 -0.26 -4.26
N LEU A 110 22.08 -1.11 -3.59
CA LEU A 110 23.49 -0.85 -3.28
C LEU A 110 24.46 -1.12 -4.44
N ALA A 111 24.12 -2.06 -5.33
CA ALA A 111 25.05 -2.58 -6.34
C ALA A 111 24.58 -2.38 -7.78
N TRP A 112 23.46 -1.71 -8.03
CA TRP A 112 22.98 -1.50 -9.40
C TRP A 112 24.00 -0.71 -10.24
N PRO A 113 24.26 -1.09 -11.51
CA PRO A 113 23.56 -2.12 -12.31
C PRO A 113 24.07 -3.56 -12.13
N GLU A 114 25.11 -3.78 -11.34
CA GLU A 114 25.62 -5.11 -11.02
C GLU A 114 24.69 -5.89 -10.05
N ARG A 115 25.01 -7.17 -9.85
CA ARG A 115 24.31 -8.04 -8.90
C ARG A 115 25.31 -8.66 -7.93
N LEU A 116 25.02 -8.55 -6.64
CA LEU A 116 25.78 -9.24 -5.60
C LEU A 116 25.43 -10.75 -5.62
N PRO A 117 26.44 -11.65 -5.54
CA PRO A 117 26.20 -13.07 -5.38
C PRO A 117 25.66 -13.39 -3.98
N ASP A 118 25.01 -14.55 -3.84
CA ASP A 118 24.64 -15.18 -2.55
C ASP A 118 23.81 -14.31 -1.59
N VAL A 119 23.03 -13.36 -2.11
CA VAL A 119 22.14 -12.51 -1.32
C VAL A 119 21.00 -13.31 -0.69
N GLN A 120 20.42 -14.23 -1.45
CA GLN A 120 19.39 -15.17 -1.00
C GLN A 120 19.33 -16.42 -1.91
N PRO A 121 18.67 -17.51 -1.48
CA PRO A 121 18.44 -18.68 -2.33
C PRO A 121 17.65 -18.32 -3.61
N ALA A 122 17.98 -18.99 -4.71
CA ALA A 122 17.18 -18.92 -5.93
C ALA A 122 15.87 -19.72 -5.79
N LEU A 123 14.89 -19.42 -6.64
CA LEU A 123 13.71 -20.27 -6.78
C LEU A 123 14.12 -21.67 -7.28
N ASP A 124 13.56 -22.70 -6.66
CA ASP A 124 13.75 -24.08 -7.09
C ASP A 124 12.74 -24.47 -8.17
N TRP A 125 13.25 -24.80 -9.35
CA TRP A 125 12.44 -25.21 -10.52
C TRP A 125 12.36 -26.73 -10.69
N SER A 126 12.98 -27.50 -9.79
CA SER A 126 12.89 -28.96 -9.80
C SER A 126 11.53 -29.49 -9.32
N THR A 127 10.77 -28.65 -8.63
CA THR A 127 9.43 -28.96 -8.14
C THR A 127 8.39 -28.04 -8.78
N ALA A 128 7.18 -28.56 -8.96
CA ALA A 128 6.07 -27.77 -9.47
C ALA A 128 5.67 -26.71 -8.42
N SER A 129 5.43 -25.49 -8.88
CA SER A 129 4.91 -24.39 -8.06
C SER A 129 3.65 -23.80 -8.70
N THR A 130 2.76 -23.26 -7.86
CA THR A 130 1.54 -22.57 -8.28
C THR A 130 1.60 -21.14 -7.81
N TRP A 131 1.42 -20.19 -8.73
CA TRP A 131 1.32 -18.76 -8.44
C TRP A 131 -0.07 -18.29 -8.80
N GLU A 132 -0.77 -17.74 -7.82
CA GLU A 132 -2.13 -17.24 -7.99
C GLU A 132 -2.13 -15.73 -8.05
N PHE A 133 -2.98 -15.18 -8.92
CA PHE A 133 -3.23 -13.75 -9.03
C PHE A 133 -4.74 -13.53 -9.01
N ALA A 134 -5.20 -12.63 -8.15
CA ALA A 134 -6.60 -12.26 -8.03
C ALA A 134 -6.78 -10.74 -8.08
N PRO A 135 -7.93 -10.24 -8.56
CA PRO A 135 -8.24 -8.82 -8.45
C PRO A 135 -8.33 -8.40 -6.97
N LEU A 136 -8.06 -7.12 -6.71
CA LEU A 136 -8.27 -6.53 -5.41
C LEU A 136 -9.78 -6.33 -5.14
N ASP A 137 -10.25 -6.73 -3.95
CA ASP A 137 -11.60 -6.40 -3.50
C ASP A 137 -11.64 -5.00 -2.88
N GLU A 138 -11.84 -3.98 -3.72
CA GLU A 138 -11.94 -2.58 -3.28
C GLU A 138 -13.26 -2.24 -2.56
N GLN A 139 -14.24 -3.15 -2.57
CA GLN A 139 -15.48 -2.96 -1.80
C GLN A 139 -15.22 -3.25 -0.32
N VAL A 140 -14.49 -4.32 -0.02
CA VAL A 140 -14.11 -4.68 1.35
C VAL A 140 -12.90 -3.88 1.82
N PHE A 141 -11.92 -3.63 0.94
CA PHE A 141 -10.68 -2.94 1.27
C PHE A 141 -10.52 -1.63 0.45
N PRO A 142 -11.19 -0.54 0.85
CA PRO A 142 -11.24 0.68 0.05
C PRO A 142 -9.95 1.52 0.07
N ALA A 143 -8.93 1.13 0.85
CA ALA A 143 -7.72 1.93 1.06
C ALA A 143 -6.98 2.27 -0.24
N VAL A 144 -6.83 1.30 -1.16
CA VAL A 144 -6.16 1.51 -2.45
C VAL A 144 -6.94 2.49 -3.33
N ARG A 145 -8.28 2.41 -3.33
CA ARG A 145 -9.14 3.35 -4.04
C ARG A 145 -9.00 4.78 -3.50
N LEU A 146 -8.97 4.95 -2.18
CA LEU A 146 -8.75 6.24 -1.53
C LEU A 146 -7.36 6.81 -1.85
N ALA A 147 -6.33 5.96 -1.81
CA ALA A 147 -4.97 6.38 -2.16
C ALA A 147 -4.87 6.82 -3.63
N ARG A 148 -5.54 6.13 -4.55
CA ARG A 148 -5.64 6.53 -5.96
C ARG A 148 -6.29 7.90 -6.12
N GLN A 149 -7.42 8.13 -5.43
CA GLN A 149 -8.11 9.43 -5.44
C GLN A 149 -7.22 10.55 -4.88
N ALA A 150 -6.55 10.29 -3.76
CA ALA A 150 -5.61 11.23 -3.15
C ALA A 150 -4.42 11.53 -4.08
N GLY A 151 -3.89 10.50 -4.73
CA GLY A 151 -2.82 10.61 -5.70
C GLY A 151 -3.20 11.42 -6.93
N GLU A 152 -4.38 11.18 -7.50
CA GLU A 152 -4.92 11.91 -8.66
C GLU A 152 -5.23 13.37 -8.35
N ALA A 153 -5.70 13.68 -7.13
CA ALA A 153 -5.86 15.05 -6.66
C ALA A 153 -4.51 15.78 -6.56
N GLY A 154 -3.43 15.06 -6.25
CA GLY A 154 -2.07 15.58 -6.22
C GLY A 154 -1.85 16.60 -5.10
N GLY A 155 -0.88 17.51 -5.28
CA GLY A 155 -0.54 18.52 -4.29
C GLY A 155 -0.16 17.90 -2.94
N VAL A 156 -0.81 18.37 -1.87
CA VAL A 156 -0.60 17.86 -0.49
C VAL A 156 -1.54 16.73 -0.10
N VAL A 157 -2.49 16.34 -0.95
CA VAL A 157 -3.53 15.35 -0.60
C VAL A 157 -2.96 13.97 -0.23
N PRO A 158 -1.89 13.45 -0.88
CA PRO A 158 -1.21 12.25 -0.42
C PRO A 158 -0.62 12.36 1.00
N ALA A 159 -0.15 13.55 1.40
CA ALA A 159 0.35 13.78 2.76
C ALA A 159 -0.80 13.74 3.78
N LEU A 160 -1.99 14.24 3.43
CA LEU A 160 -3.20 14.11 4.26
C LEU A 160 -3.57 12.64 4.47
N TYR A 161 -3.56 11.84 3.39
CA TYR A 161 -3.82 10.40 3.44
C TYR A 161 -2.85 9.69 4.40
N ASN A 162 -1.54 9.95 4.27
CA ASN A 162 -0.52 9.35 5.12
C ASN A 162 -0.67 9.76 6.59
N ALA A 163 -0.81 11.07 6.83
CA ALA A 163 -0.94 11.62 8.19
C ALA A 163 -2.18 11.08 8.92
N ALA A 164 -3.33 11.00 8.24
CA ALA A 164 -4.54 10.41 8.80
C ALA A 164 -4.36 8.92 9.11
N ASN A 165 -3.68 8.18 8.23
CA ASN A 165 -3.38 6.76 8.44
C ASN A 165 -2.53 6.55 9.70
N GLU A 166 -1.46 7.33 9.89
CA GLU A 166 -0.59 7.17 11.05
C GLU A 166 -1.33 7.35 12.38
N GLU A 167 -2.19 8.37 12.49
CA GLU A 167 -3.01 8.60 13.68
C GLU A 167 -4.02 7.46 13.89
N ALA A 168 -4.65 6.98 12.82
CA ALA A 168 -5.63 5.92 12.89
C ALA A 168 -5.02 4.56 13.27
N VAL A 169 -3.84 4.23 12.73
CA VAL A 169 -3.08 3.02 13.09
C VAL A 169 -2.63 3.09 14.55
N ALA A 170 -2.15 4.26 15.01
CA ALA A 170 -1.79 4.46 16.41
C ALA A 170 -3.00 4.23 17.34
N ALA A 171 -4.16 4.80 17.00
CA ALA A 171 -5.38 4.62 17.78
C ALA A 171 -5.90 3.18 17.80
N PHE A 172 -5.87 2.47 16.66
CA PHE A 172 -6.20 1.04 16.61
C PHE A 172 -5.25 0.20 17.46
N THR A 173 -3.94 0.50 17.38
CA THR A 173 -2.90 -0.20 18.15
C THR A 173 -3.08 0.01 19.66
N ALA A 174 -3.57 1.18 20.07
CA ALA A 174 -3.91 1.53 21.45
C ALA A 174 -5.26 0.97 21.92
N GLY A 175 -6.06 0.35 21.04
CA GLY A 175 -7.38 -0.18 21.37
C GLY A 175 -8.49 0.88 21.43
N HIS A 176 -8.27 2.05 20.82
CA HIS A 176 -9.21 3.16 20.78
C HIS A 176 -9.95 3.29 19.44
N LEU A 177 -9.67 2.40 18.49
CA LEU A 177 -10.27 2.42 17.16
C LEU A 177 -10.53 0.98 16.71
N SER A 178 -11.63 0.73 16.00
CA SER A 178 -11.87 -0.56 15.36
C SER A 178 -11.07 -0.68 14.06
N PHE A 179 -10.86 -1.91 13.59
CA PHE A 179 -10.07 -2.14 12.37
C PHE A 179 -10.64 -1.44 11.12
N PRO A 180 -11.96 -1.53 10.80
CA PRO A 180 -12.52 -0.81 9.65
C PRO A 180 -12.46 0.71 9.82
N ALA A 181 -12.50 1.19 11.07
CA ALA A 181 -12.47 2.62 11.34
C ALA A 181 -11.13 3.27 10.97
N ILE A 182 -10.04 2.50 10.81
CA ILE A 182 -8.77 3.01 10.27
C ILE A 182 -8.99 3.69 8.92
N VAL A 183 -9.59 2.97 7.97
CA VAL A 183 -9.80 3.47 6.61
C VAL A 183 -10.93 4.51 6.57
N GLN A 184 -11.90 4.42 7.47
CA GLN A 184 -12.96 5.44 7.60
C GLN A 184 -12.41 6.78 8.08
N VAL A 185 -11.47 6.79 9.03
CA VAL A 185 -10.81 8.03 9.48
C VAL A 185 -10.06 8.68 8.32
N ILE A 186 -9.32 7.90 7.53
CA ILE A 186 -8.64 8.39 6.33
C ILE A 186 -9.65 9.03 5.36
N ALA A 187 -10.75 8.34 5.04
CA ALA A 187 -11.78 8.85 4.16
C ALA A 187 -12.38 10.18 4.67
N ARG A 188 -12.75 10.23 5.96
CA ARG A 188 -13.29 11.46 6.58
C ARG A 188 -12.32 12.62 6.53
N THR A 189 -11.03 12.38 6.79
CA THR A 189 -9.99 13.42 6.72
C THR A 189 -9.81 13.94 5.30
N LEU A 190 -9.86 13.07 4.29
CA LEU A 190 -9.81 13.51 2.88
C LEU A 190 -11.05 14.29 2.46
N ASP A 191 -12.25 13.85 2.86
CA ASP A 191 -13.51 14.52 2.53
C ASP A 191 -13.61 15.92 3.18
N ALA A 192 -13.01 16.09 4.36
CA ALA A 192 -12.99 17.36 5.07
C ALA A 192 -11.80 18.27 4.70
N ALA A 193 -10.92 17.81 3.82
CA ALA A 193 -9.70 18.53 3.46
C ALA A 193 -10.01 19.92 2.89
N PRO A 194 -9.41 21.00 3.43
CA PRO A 194 -9.50 22.30 2.81
C PRO A 194 -8.75 22.32 1.48
N ASP A 195 -9.10 23.27 0.61
CA ASP A 195 -8.27 23.56 -0.56
C ASP A 195 -6.97 24.23 -0.11
N LEU A 196 -5.88 23.45 -0.09
CA LEU A 196 -4.55 23.87 0.33
C LEU A 196 -3.66 24.27 -0.86
N GLY A 197 -4.17 24.18 -2.09
CA GLY A 197 -3.39 24.46 -3.30
C GLY A 197 -2.20 23.52 -3.53
N ALA A 198 -1.35 23.88 -4.50
CA ALA A 198 -0.12 23.15 -4.76
C ALA A 198 0.98 23.59 -3.77
N PRO A 199 1.70 22.66 -3.12
CA PRO A 199 2.77 23.01 -2.21
C PRO A 199 3.93 23.67 -2.97
N THR A 200 4.46 24.75 -2.42
CA THR A 200 5.61 25.50 -2.97
C THR A 200 6.89 25.29 -2.16
N CYS A 201 6.75 24.83 -0.91
CA CYS A 201 7.84 24.49 -0.03
C CYS A 201 7.47 23.33 0.92
N VAL A 202 8.45 22.86 1.69
CA VAL A 202 8.24 21.79 2.67
C VAL A 202 7.25 22.20 3.76
N ASP A 203 7.23 23.47 4.15
CA ASP A 203 6.33 23.96 5.20
C ASP A 203 4.85 23.83 4.81
N ASP A 204 4.51 23.95 3.53
CA ASP A 204 3.14 23.72 3.03
C ASP A 204 2.70 22.26 3.25
N VAL A 205 3.62 21.32 3.04
CA VAL A 205 3.38 19.89 3.27
C VAL A 205 3.24 19.60 4.77
N LEU A 206 4.10 20.18 5.61
CA LEU A 206 4.05 20.04 7.06
C LEU A 206 2.78 20.66 7.65
N ALA A 207 2.31 21.78 7.10
CA ALA A 207 1.04 22.41 7.50
C ALA A 207 -0.16 21.52 7.16
N ALA A 208 -0.18 20.93 5.95
CA ALA A 208 -1.19 19.97 5.54
C ALA A 208 -1.19 18.72 6.44
N GLU A 209 0.00 18.16 6.73
CA GLU A 209 0.17 17.03 7.63
C GLU A 209 -0.38 17.35 9.03
N LYS A 210 -0.02 18.51 9.59
CA LYS A 210 -0.50 18.96 10.90
C LYS A 210 -2.03 19.04 10.93
N TRP A 211 -2.64 19.67 9.92
CA TRP A 211 -4.09 19.77 9.81
C TRP A 211 -4.74 18.38 9.76
N ALA A 212 -4.21 17.46 8.95
CA ALA A 212 -4.73 16.09 8.83
C ALA A 212 -4.67 15.33 10.16
N ARG A 213 -3.56 15.48 10.91
CA ARG A 213 -3.43 14.86 12.24
C ARG A 213 -4.44 15.40 13.24
N GLU A 214 -4.63 16.72 13.28
CA GLU A 214 -5.62 17.37 14.15
C GLU A 214 -7.05 16.92 13.81
N HIS A 215 -7.39 16.89 12.52
CA HIS A 215 -8.69 16.42 12.05
C HIS A 215 -8.91 14.93 12.37
N ALA A 216 -7.93 14.07 12.08
CA ALA A 216 -8.01 12.64 12.34
C ALA A 216 -8.23 12.34 13.84
N ARG A 217 -7.48 13.02 14.73
CA ARG A 217 -7.67 12.89 16.19
C ARG A 217 -9.07 13.32 16.63
N GLY A 218 -9.61 14.40 16.08
CA GLY A 218 -10.99 14.81 16.32
C GLY A 218 -12.00 13.75 15.86
N ALA A 219 -11.80 13.20 14.66
CA ALA A 219 -12.63 12.13 14.10
C ALA A 219 -12.53 10.79 14.85
N ILE A 220 -11.42 10.54 15.56
CA ILE A 220 -11.23 9.39 16.44
C ILE A 220 -11.93 9.61 17.79
N ALA A 221 -11.84 10.81 18.36
CA ALA A 221 -12.44 11.12 19.67
C ALA A 221 -13.97 11.28 19.64
N GLY A 222 -14.54 11.62 18.47
CA GLY A 222 -15.98 11.85 18.29
C GLY A 222 -16.79 10.64 17.81
N GLY A 223 -16.16 9.48 17.61
CA GLY A 223 -16.81 8.22 17.19
C GLY A 223 -16.80 7.18 18.29
#